data_AF-A0A3M1REN6-F1
#
_entry.id   AF-A0A3M1REN6-F1
#
_cell.length_a   1.000
_cell.length_b   1.000
_cell.length_c   1.000
_cell.angle_alpha   90.00
_cell.angle_beta   90.00
_cell.angle_gamma   90.00
#
_symmetry.space_group_name_H-M   'P 1'
#
loop_
_entity.id
_entity.type
_entity.pdbx_description
1 polymer ?
#
loop_
_entity_poly.entity_id
_entity_poly.type
_entity_poly.pdbx_seq_one_letter_code
_entity_poly.pdbx_strand_id
1 'polypeptide(L)'
;RYPTQYNGNEILPLEGKSLLPVLRGESREGHASLFFEHEGGRAVRQGDWKLVALARGEWELYNLASDRTETKNLAGRYPERVRKMAADWVEWAHRVGRKLDANGRPVRQ
;
A
#
# COMPACT_ATOMS: atom_id res chain seq x y z
N ARG A 1 -23.40 2.33 -9.55
CA ARG A 1 -22.22 1.51 -9.95
C ARG A 1 -21.14 2.46 -10.42
N TYR A 2 -19.89 2.31 -9.98
CA TYR A 2 -18.80 3.20 -10.41
C TYR A 2 -18.53 2.99 -11.92
N PRO A 3 -18.37 4.06 -12.71
CA PRO A 3 -18.17 3.93 -14.16
C PRO A 3 -16.80 3.35 -14.50
N THR A 4 -16.68 2.71 -15.65
CA THR A 4 -15.39 2.22 -16.20
C THR A 4 -14.80 3.18 -17.23
N GLN A 5 -15.58 4.16 -17.70
CA GLN A 5 -15.18 5.20 -18.63
C GLN A 5 -15.81 6.54 -18.24
N TYR A 6 -15.13 7.63 -18.53
CA TYR A 6 -15.63 8.99 -18.35
C TYR A 6 -15.13 9.89 -19.49
N ASN A 7 -16.04 10.58 -20.18
CA ASN A 7 -15.74 11.42 -21.35
C ASN A 7 -14.88 10.72 -22.43
N GLY A 8 -15.18 9.44 -22.70
CA GLY A 8 -14.45 8.64 -23.70
C GLY A 8 -13.08 8.12 -23.25
N ASN A 9 -12.66 8.42 -22.02
CA ASN A 9 -11.42 7.90 -21.45
C ASN A 9 -11.71 6.73 -20.51
N GLU A 10 -10.88 5.68 -20.57
CA GLU A 10 -10.86 4.66 -19.51
C GLU A 10 -10.36 5.28 -18.21
N ILE A 11 -11.00 4.92 -17.09
CA ILE A 11 -10.61 5.39 -15.77
C ILE A 11 -10.19 4.23 -14.89
N LEU A 12 -9.32 4.52 -13.91
CA LEU A 12 -8.93 3.53 -12.93
C LEU A 12 -10.17 3.01 -12.17
N PRO A 13 -10.27 1.68 -11.96
CA PRO A 13 -11.34 1.12 -11.14
C PRO A 13 -11.36 1.72 -9.74
N LEU A 14 -12.56 1.79 -9.14
CA LEU A 14 -12.71 2.21 -7.75
C LEU A 14 -12.04 1.21 -6.81
N GLU A 15 -11.02 1.67 -6.09
CA GLU A 15 -10.33 0.90 -5.04
C GLU A 15 -11.10 0.91 -3.70
N GLY A 16 -11.92 1.95 -3.49
CA GLY A 16 -12.67 2.16 -2.25
C GLY A 16 -13.80 1.15 -2.06
N LYS A 17 -13.99 0.72 -0.82
CA LYS A 17 -15.19 0.02 -0.36
C LYS A 17 -16.07 1.00 0.41
N SER A 18 -17.39 0.94 0.20
CA SER A 18 -18.34 1.83 0.89
C SER A 18 -18.22 1.73 2.41
N LEU A 19 -18.24 2.87 3.11
CA LEU A 19 -18.28 2.93 4.58
C LEU A 19 -19.71 2.89 5.13
N LEU A 20 -20.73 2.97 4.29
CA LEU A 20 -22.13 3.06 4.73
C LEU A 20 -22.57 1.94 5.70
N PRO A 21 -22.19 0.66 5.50
CA PRO A 21 -22.51 -0.39 6.47
C PRO A 21 -21.90 -0.09 7.85
N VAL A 22 -20.63 0.30 7.89
CA VAL A 22 -19.92 0.64 9.15
C VAL A 22 -20.59 1.82 9.87
N LEU A 23 -21.01 2.84 9.11
CA LEU A 23 -21.72 4.00 9.66
C LEU A 23 -23.12 3.66 10.18
N ARG A 24 -23.70 2.53 9.74
CA ARG A 24 -24.97 1.99 10.24
C ARG A 24 -24.79 1.02 11.41
N GLY A 25 -23.56 0.80 11.87
CA GLY A 25 -23.24 -0.18 12.92
C GLY A 25 -23.12 -1.62 12.42
N GLU A 26 -23.16 -1.84 11.10
CA GLU A 26 -22.96 -3.15 10.48
C GLU A 26 -21.47 -3.41 10.21
N SER A 27 -21.10 -4.69 10.07
CA SER A 27 -19.74 -5.06 9.68
C SER A 27 -19.55 -5.02 8.16
N ARG A 28 -18.35 -4.68 7.71
CA ARG A 28 -17.91 -4.94 6.34
C ARG A 28 -16.52 -5.56 6.34
N GLU A 29 -16.24 -6.32 5.30
CA GLU A 29 -14.87 -6.75 5.05
C GLU A 29 -13.99 -5.53 4.72
N GLY A 30 -12.82 -5.46 5.38
CA GLY A 30 -11.79 -4.48 5.11
C GLY A 30 -11.07 -4.70 3.77
N HIS A 31 -10.01 -3.95 3.55
CA HIS A 31 -9.06 -4.21 2.48
C HIS A 31 -8.02 -5.22 2.98
N ALA A 32 -7.66 -6.21 2.15
CA ALA A 32 -6.58 -7.15 2.47
C ALA A 32 -5.22 -6.44 2.55
N SER A 33 -5.01 -5.48 1.65
CA SER A 33 -3.82 -4.63 1.59
C SER A 33 -4.21 -3.17 1.35
N LEU A 34 -3.49 -2.24 1.96
CA LEU A 34 -3.51 -0.82 1.62
C LEU A 34 -2.12 -0.43 1.13
N PHE A 35 -2.06 0.36 0.05
CA PHE A 35 -0.82 0.79 -0.56
C PHE A 35 -0.73 2.31 -0.55
N PHE A 36 0.49 2.82 -0.38
CA PHE A 36 0.77 4.24 -0.31
C PHE A 36 2.00 4.55 -1.15
N GLU A 37 1.94 5.67 -1.86
CA GLU A 37 3.08 6.35 -2.44
C GLU A 37 2.92 7.83 -2.10
N HIS A 38 3.98 8.44 -1.58
CA HIS A 38 3.98 9.87 -1.28
C HIS A 38 5.41 10.41 -1.37
N GLU A 39 5.64 11.32 -2.32
CA GLU A 39 6.93 12.00 -2.54
C GLU A 39 8.12 11.02 -2.68
N GLY A 40 7.91 9.89 -3.35
CA GLY A 40 8.91 8.83 -3.50
C GLY A 40 8.95 7.85 -2.32
N GLY A 41 8.38 8.21 -1.17
CA GLY A 41 8.10 7.29 -0.08
C GLY A 41 7.08 6.24 -0.50
N ARG A 42 7.19 5.05 0.09
CA ARG A 42 6.39 3.88 -0.26
C ARG A 42 5.97 3.12 0.98
N ALA A 43 4.73 2.62 1.01
CA ALA A 43 4.26 1.76 2.09
C ALA A 43 3.19 0.75 1.67
N VAL A 44 3.16 -0.38 2.39
CA VAL A 44 2.10 -1.40 2.34
C VAL A 44 1.62 -1.68 3.74
N ARG A 45 0.31 -1.79 3.93
CA ARG A 45 -0.29 -2.32 5.16
C ARG A 45 -1.10 -3.57 4.87
N GLN A 46 -0.81 -4.66 5.59
CA GLN A 46 -1.51 -5.95 5.54
C GLN A 46 -1.90 -6.36 6.96
N GLY A 47 -3.15 -6.08 7.33
CA GLY A 47 -3.60 -6.20 8.72
C GLY A 47 -2.76 -5.32 9.64
N ASP A 48 -2.05 -5.94 10.58
CA ASP A 48 -1.19 -5.29 11.55
C ASP A 48 0.22 -4.99 11.02
N TRP A 49 0.62 -5.61 9.91
CA TRP A 49 1.95 -5.41 9.35
C TRP A 49 1.98 -4.16 8.48
N LYS A 50 2.98 -3.32 8.70
CA LYS A 50 3.29 -2.19 7.82
C LYS A 50 4.72 -2.27 7.34
N LEU A 51 4.90 -2.24 6.03
CA LEU A 51 6.18 -2.08 5.36
C LEU A 51 6.26 -0.63 4.89
N VAL A 52 7.32 0.09 5.20
CA VAL A 52 7.49 1.50 4.83
C VAL A 52 8.94 1.81 4.48
N ALA A 53 9.14 2.70 3.52
CA ALA A 53 10.45 3.28 3.22
C ALA A 53 10.30 4.74 2.80
N LEU A 54 11.22 5.58 3.25
CA LEU A 54 11.42 6.92 2.70
C LEU A 54 11.96 6.82 1.27
N ALA A 55 11.93 7.93 0.51
CA ALA A 55 12.24 7.93 -0.93
C ALA A 55 13.55 7.23 -1.33
N ARG A 56 14.60 7.39 -0.52
CA ARG A 56 15.92 6.75 -0.71
C ARG A 56 16.27 5.78 0.41
N GLY A 57 15.30 5.47 1.27
CA GLY A 57 15.46 4.56 2.39
C GLY A 57 15.30 3.10 1.97
N GLU A 58 15.86 2.24 2.80
CA GLU A 58 15.60 0.81 2.78
C GLU A 58 14.23 0.51 3.38
N TRP A 59 13.72 -0.68 3.11
CA TRP A 59 12.46 -1.14 3.67
C TRP A 59 12.57 -1.40 5.17
N GLU A 60 11.63 -0.85 5.91
CA GLU A 60 11.44 -1.11 7.34
C GLU A 60 10.10 -1.78 7.58
N LEU A 61 10.08 -2.75 8.49
CA LEU A 61 8.89 -3.55 8.77
C LEU A 61 8.46 -3.37 10.22
N TYR A 62 7.18 -3.06 10.43
CA TYR A 62 6.60 -2.82 11.74
C TYR A 62 5.34 -3.69 11.93
N ASN A 63 5.08 -4.04 13.20
CA ASN A 63 3.81 -4.63 13.61
C ASN A 63 3.04 -3.60 14.45
N LEU A 64 2.02 -3.00 13.83
CA LEU A 64 1.22 -1.91 14.38
C LEU A 64 0.30 -2.32 15.54
N ALA A 65 0.00 -3.62 15.71
CA ALA A 65 -0.74 -4.09 16.87
C ALA A 65 0.07 -3.95 18.16
N SER A 66 1.40 -4.12 18.07
CA SER A 66 2.31 -3.98 19.21
C SER A 66 3.09 -2.67 19.24
N ASP A 67 3.26 -2.01 18.09
CA ASP A 67 4.10 -0.83 17.92
C ASP A 67 3.46 0.14 16.91
N ARG A 68 2.41 0.82 17.36
CA ARG A 68 1.68 1.81 16.55
C ARG A 68 2.55 3.00 16.13
N THR A 69 3.65 3.24 16.84
CA THR A 69 4.58 4.36 16.64
C THR A 69 5.76 4.04 15.72
N GLU A 70 5.87 2.79 15.22
CA GLU A 70 6.90 2.39 14.26
C GLU A 70 8.33 2.61 14.79
N THR A 71 8.58 2.20 16.03
CA THR A 71 9.87 2.40 16.72
C THR A 71 10.79 1.20 16.65
N LYS A 72 10.26 0.01 16.39
CA LYS A 72 11.02 -1.24 16.36
C LYS A 72 11.01 -1.87 14.98
N ASN A 73 12.04 -1.59 14.19
CA ASN A 73 12.20 -2.19 12.87
C ASN A 73 12.45 -3.71 12.97
N LEU A 74 11.58 -4.50 12.34
CA LEU A 74 11.59 -5.96 12.32
C LEU A 74 12.05 -6.53 10.97
N ALA A 75 12.51 -5.71 10.03
CA ALA A 75 12.85 -6.14 8.67
C ALA A 75 13.88 -7.27 8.66
N GLY A 76 14.96 -7.14 9.45
CA GLY A 76 16.00 -8.18 9.56
C GLY A 76 15.51 -9.48 10.21
N ARG A 77 14.43 -9.42 11.00
CA ARG A 77 13.84 -10.60 11.65
C ARG A 77 12.86 -11.35 10.73
N TYR A 78 12.20 -10.65 9.81
CA TYR A 78 11.22 -11.24 8.90
C TYR A 78 11.51 -10.88 7.42
N PRO A 79 12.67 -11.28 6.88
CA PRO A 79 13.09 -10.90 5.53
C PRO A 79 12.12 -11.40 4.44
N GLU A 80 11.53 -12.59 4.60
CA GLU A 80 10.57 -13.13 3.66
C GLU A 80 9.27 -12.30 3.58
N ARG A 81 8.84 -11.73 4.72
CA ARG A 81 7.67 -10.84 4.76
C ARG A 81 7.98 -9.51 4.07
N VAL A 82 9.18 -8.96 4.30
CA VAL A 82 9.67 -7.76 3.60
C VAL A 82 9.64 -8.00 2.08
N ARG A 83 10.23 -9.09 1.62
CA ARG A 83 10.30 -9.44 0.19
C ARG A 83 8.92 -9.55 -0.43
N LYS A 84 7.99 -10.26 0.22
CA LYS A 84 6.62 -10.42 -0.28
C LYS A 84 5.87 -9.09 -0.34
N MET A 85 5.86 -8.33 0.76
CA MET A 85 5.15 -7.05 0.81
C MET A 85 5.76 -6.01 -0.16
N ALA A 86 7.08 -6.03 -0.36
CA ALA A 86 7.74 -5.17 -1.35
C ALA A 86 7.31 -5.53 -2.78
N ALA A 87 7.22 -6.82 -3.10
CA ALA A 87 6.72 -7.28 -4.40
C ALA A 87 5.26 -6.85 -4.62
N ASP A 88 4.39 -7.04 -3.63
CA ASP A 88 2.98 -6.60 -3.68
C ASP A 88 2.88 -5.07 -3.94
N TRP A 89 3.78 -4.27 -3.36
CA TRP A 89 3.84 -2.83 -3.61
C TRP A 89 4.20 -2.50 -5.06
N VAL A 90 5.21 -3.19 -5.61
CA VAL A 90 5.67 -2.99 -7.00
C VAL A 90 4.57 -3.36 -7.99
N GLU A 91 3.87 -4.47 -7.76
CA GLU A 91 2.71 -4.87 -8.58
C GLU A 91 1.59 -3.83 -8.54
N TRP A 92 1.25 -3.33 -7.34
CA TRP A 92 0.28 -2.25 -7.19
C TRP A 92 0.73 -0.98 -7.93
N ALA A 93 2.00 -0.58 -7.77
CA ALA A 93 2.55 0.62 -8.37
C ALA A 93 2.48 0.58 -9.91
N HIS A 94 2.81 -0.56 -10.53
CA HIS A 94 2.63 -0.75 -11.97
C HIS A 94 1.16 -0.66 -12.38
N ARG A 95 0.26 -1.31 -11.62
CA ARG A 95 -1.18 -1.33 -11.89
C ARG A 95 -1.81 0.06 -11.87
N VAL A 96 -1.33 0.96 -11.00
CA VAL A 96 -1.81 2.35 -10.92
C VAL A 96 -0.97 3.33 -11.76
N GLY A 97 -0.11 2.81 -12.65
CA GLY A 97 0.62 3.62 -13.63
C GLY A 97 1.84 4.38 -13.08
N ARG A 98 2.39 3.97 -11.94
CA ARG A 98 3.62 4.57 -11.40
C ARG A 98 4.84 4.06 -12.16
N LYS A 99 5.74 4.99 -12.50
CA LYS A 99 7.05 4.69 -13.08
C LYS A 99 8.04 4.37 -11.96
N LEU A 100 8.75 3.25 -12.10
CA LEU A 100 9.74 2.77 -11.13
C LEU A 100 11.13 2.73 -11.77
N ASP A 101 12.16 2.91 -10.96
CA ASP A 101 13.55 2.67 -11.35
C ASP A 101 13.90 1.17 -11.32
N ALA A 102 15.14 0.81 -11.69
CA ALA A 102 15.61 -0.58 -11.70
C ALA A 102 15.61 -1.25 -10.31
N ASN A 103 15.47 -0.46 -9.23
CA ASN A 103 15.40 -0.94 -7.85
C ASN A 103 13.96 -0.94 -7.31
N GLY A 104 12.96 -0.72 -8.17
CA GLY A 104 11.54 -0.70 -7.78
C GLY A 104 11.14 0.55 -6.99
N ARG A 105 11.90 1.64 -7.07
CA ARG A 105 11.61 2.91 -6.36
C ARG A 105 10.85 3.87 -7.28
N PRO A 106 9.90 4.68 -6.78
CA PRO A 106 9.23 5.69 -7.60
C PRO A 106 10.23 6.67 -8.22
N VAL A 107 10.12 6.89 -9.54
CA VAL A 107 10.84 7.98 -10.21
C VAL A 107 10.14 9.31 -9.88
N ARG A 108 10.91 10.35 -9.58
CA ARG A 108 10.35 11.70 -9.39
C ARG A 108 9.63 12.14 -10.66
N GLN A 109 8.40 12.63 -10.51
CA GLN A 109 7.66 13.30 -11.58
C GLN A 109 8.32 14.63 -11.91
#